data_AF-H6SP30-F1
#
_entry.id   AF-H6SP30-F1
#
_cell.length_a   1.000
_cell.length_b   1.000
_cell.length_c   1.000
_cell.angle_alpha   90.00
_cell.angle_beta   90.00
_cell.angle_gamma   90.00
#
_symmetry.space_group_name_H-M   'P 1'
#
loop_
_entity.id
_entity.type
_entity.pdbx_description
1 polymer ?
#
loop_
_entity_poly.entity_id
_entity_poly.type
_entity_poly.pdbx_seq_one_letter_code
_entity_poly.pdbx_strand_id
1 'polypeptide(L)' 'MCPKEDPTMLLPEFPQALTTRLEAIAQKTGKTWEECLLQAVADFVEGWEEYHRTIETLQEEEVRPVLKAVNE' A
#
# COMPACT_ATOMS: atom_id res chain seq x y z
N MET A 1 -36.23 4.93 -18.59
CA MET A 1 -35.84 5.39 -17.25
C MET A 1 -34.72 4.46 -16.81
N CYS A 2 -33.46 4.85 -17.04
CA CYS A 2 -32.32 4.01 -16.67
C CYS A 2 -32.19 4.02 -15.15
N PRO A 3 -32.12 2.87 -14.46
CA PRO A 3 -31.81 2.85 -13.04
C PRO A 3 -30.41 3.43 -12.85
N LYS A 4 -30.29 4.46 -12.02
CA LYS A 4 -28.99 4.93 -11.55
C LYS A 4 -28.43 3.83 -10.65
N GLU A 5 -27.35 3.20 -11.07
CA GLU A 5 -26.58 2.31 -10.19
C GLU A 5 -26.09 3.16 -9.02
N ASP A 6 -26.68 2.96 -7.83
CA ASP A 6 -26.11 3.46 -6.58
C ASP A 6 -24.82 2.65 -6.35
N PRO A 7 -23.62 3.27 -6.43
CA PRO A 7 -22.37 2.58 -6.17
C PRO A 7 -22.21 2.52 -4.66
N THR A 8 -23.13 1.82 -3.98
CA THR A 8 -22.83 1.30 -2.65
C THR A 8 -21.71 0.32 -2.90
N MET A 9 -20.47 0.80 -2.79
CA MET A 9 -19.25 0.01 -2.91
C MET A 9 -19.47 -1.24 -2.08
N LEU A 10 -19.72 -2.36 -2.74
CA LEU A 10 -19.69 -3.66 -2.11
C LEU A 10 -18.24 -3.87 -1.73
N LEU A 11 -17.87 -3.37 -0.54
CA LEU A 11 -16.63 -3.76 0.08
C LEU A 11 -16.68 -5.29 0.13
N PRO A 12 -15.67 -5.99 -0.43
CA PRO A 12 -15.64 -7.43 -0.35
C PRO A 12 -15.75 -7.83 1.12
N GLU A 13 -16.50 -8.89 1.40
CA GLU A 13 -16.65 -9.39 2.77
C GLU A 13 -15.27 -9.53 3.40
N PHE A 14 -15.07 -8.83 4.52
CA PHE A 14 -13.78 -8.82 5.18
C PHE A 14 -13.55 -10.21 5.78
N PRO A 15 -12.44 -10.90 5.42
CA PRO A 15 -12.24 -12.27 5.87
C PRO A 15 -12.27 -12.40 7.39
N GLN A 16 -13.13 -13.28 7.92
CA GLN A 16 -13.30 -13.46 9.37
C GLN A 16 -11.97 -13.73 10.10
N ALA A 17 -11.07 -14.48 9.46
CA ALA A 17 -9.75 -14.78 10.01
C ALA A 17 -8.87 -13.52 10.21
N LEU A 18 -9.04 -12.49 9.37
CA LEU A 18 -8.35 -11.22 9.54
C LEU A 18 -8.97 -10.42 10.69
N THR A 19 -10.30 -10.37 10.80
CA THR A 19 -10.98 -9.69 11.91
C THR A 19 -10.52 -10.23 13.26
N THR A 20 -10.52 -11.56 13.42
CA THR A 20 -10.07 -12.19 14.68
C THR A 20 -8.62 -11.85 15.03
N ARG A 21 -7.74 -11.75 14.03
CA ARG A 21 -6.35 -11.35 14.24
C ARG A 21 -6.24 -9.88 14.64
N LEU A 22 -7.02 -9.00 14.02
CA LEU A 22 -7.05 -7.58 14.35
C LEU A 22 -7.62 -7.32 15.75
N GLU A 23 -8.68 -8.03 16.15
CA GLU A 23 -9.22 -7.99 17.51
C GLU A 23 -8.18 -8.38 18.56
N ALA A 24 -7.37 -9.41 18.30
CA ALA A 24 -6.29 -9.82 19.20
C ALA A 24 -5.18 -8.77 19.31
N ILE A 25 -4.91 -8.02 18.24
CA ILE A 25 -3.94 -6.91 18.24
C ILE A 25 -4.52 -5.69 18.97
N ALA A 26 -5.79 -5.37 18.71
CA ALA A 26 -6.54 -4.32 19.37
C ALA A 26 -6.52 -4.47 20.90
N GLN A 27 -6.79 -5.68 21.40
CA GLN A 27 -6.72 -6.00 22.84
C GLN A 27 -5.33 -5.75 23.45
N LYS A 28 -4.25 -6.00 22.70
CA LYS A 28 -2.88 -5.80 23.18
C LYS A 28 -2.44 -4.33 23.15
N THR A 29 -3.00 -3.55 22.24
CA THR A 29 -2.57 -2.17 21.96
C THR A 29 -3.50 -1.12 22.56
N GLY A 30 -4.66 -1.52 23.08
CA GLY A 30 -5.68 -0.61 23.60
C GLY A 30 -6.41 0.18 22.50
N LYS A 31 -6.33 -0.28 21.25
CA LYS A 31 -6.98 0.31 20.06
C LYS A 31 -8.23 -0.47 19.67
N THR A 32 -9.05 0.05 18.77
CA THR A 32 -10.10 -0.74 18.10
C THR A 32 -9.52 -1.56 16.94
N TRP A 33 -10.24 -2.58 16.48
CA TRP A 33 -9.78 -3.40 15.36
C TRP A 33 -9.75 -2.58 14.05
N GLU A 34 -10.64 -1.59 13.90
CA GLU A 34 -10.66 -0.65 12.78
C GLU A 34 -9.42 0.27 12.79
N GLU A 35 -9.01 0.77 13.95
CA GLU A 35 -7.80 1.57 14.09
C GLU A 35 -6.55 0.76 13.76
N CYS A 36 -6.50 -0.51 14.19
CA CYS A 36 -5.43 -1.43 13.82
C CYS A 36 -5.39 -1.69 12.31
N LEU A 37 -6.56 -1.85 11.67
CA LEU A 37 -6.66 -2.02 10.23
C LEU A 37 -6.18 -0.78 9.47
N LEU A 38 -6.64 0.40 9.88
CA LEU A 38 -6.28 1.67 9.24
C LEU A 38 -4.77 1.90 9.31
N GLN A 39 -4.17 1.68 10.48
CA GLN A 39 -2.72 1.78 10.65
C GLN A 39 -1.99 0.78 9.75
N ALA A 40 -2.39 -0.49 9.75
CA ALA A 40 -1.72 -1.52 8.96
C ALA A 40 -1.78 -1.24 7.45
N VAL A 41 -2.90 -0.71 6.96
CA VAL A 41 -3.04 -0.30 5.56
C VAL A 41 -2.17 0.91 5.26
N ALA A 42 -2.15 1.93 6.13
CA ALA A 42 -1.32 3.12 5.96
C ALA A 42 0.18 2.75 5.88
N ASP A 43 0.67 1.98 6.85
CA ASP A 43 2.08 1.55 6.91
C ASP A 43 2.47 0.75 5.65
N PHE A 44 1.57 -0.09 5.16
CA PHE A 44 1.81 -0.91 3.97
C PHE A 44 1.82 -0.08 2.69
N VAL A 45 0.89 0.89 2.55
CA VAL A 45 0.86 1.82 1.41
C VAL A 45 2.11 2.69 1.39
N GLU A 46 2.49 3.27 2.53
CA GLU A 46 3.72 4.07 2.63
C GLU A 46 4.97 3.27 2.22
N GLY A 47 5.07 2.01 2.65
CA GLY A 47 6.15 1.12 2.25
C GLY A 47 6.17 0.81 0.75
N TRP A 48 5.00 0.64 0.13
CA TRP A 48 4.89 0.47 -1.32
C TRP A 48 5.31 1.70 -2.09
N GLU A 49 4.87 2.88 -1.65
CA GLU A 49 5.27 4.13 -2.29
C GLU A 49 6.79 4.35 -2.21
N GLU A 50 7.40 4.06 -1.06
CA GLU A 50 8.85 4.16 -0.89
C GLU A 50 9.61 3.18 -1.78
N TYR A 51 9.12 1.94 -1.88
CA TYR A 51 9.68 0.95 -2.80
C TYR A 51 9.63 1.46 -4.25
N HIS A 52 8.50 1.99 -4.69
CA HIS A 52 8.37 2.51 -6.06
C HIS A 52 9.25 3.72 -6.30
N ARG A 53 9.33 4.68 -5.37
CA ARG A 53 10.27 5.81 -5.45
C ARG A 53 11.72 5.35 -5.61
N THR A 54 12.11 4.32 -4.85
CA THR A 54 13.45 3.74 -4.92
C THR A 54 13.71 3.13 -6.30
N ILE A 55 12.77 2.34 -6.82
CA ILE A 55 12.90 1.72 -8.14
C ILE A 55 12.98 2.78 -9.25
N GLU A 56 12.12 3.80 -9.20
CA GLU A 56 12.13 4.93 -10.15
C GLU A 56 13.49 5.65 -10.14
N THR A 57 14.01 5.96 -8.95
CA THR A 57 15.33 6.59 -8.80
C THR A 57 16.43 5.74 -9.43
N LEU A 58 16.44 4.43 -9.17
CA LEU A 58 17.44 3.51 -9.73
C LEU A 58 17.37 3.44 -11.27
N GLN A 59 16.16 3.44 -11.84
CA GLN A 59 15.99 3.45 -13.30
C GLN A 59 16.47 4.77 -13.92
N GLU A 60 16.22 5.91 -13.28
CA GLU A 60 16.73 7.21 -13.74
C GLU A 60 18.27 7.27 -13.70
N GLU A 61 18.90 6.65 -12.70
CA GLU A 61 20.36 6.59 -12.61
C GLU A 61 20.99 5.69 -13.70
N GLU A 62 20.36 4.56 -14.06
CA GLU A 62 20.83 3.69 -15.15
C GLU A 62 20.73 4.32 -16.54
N VAL A 63 19.81 5.28 -16.75
CA VAL A 63 19.64 5.97 -18.05
C VAL A 63 20.67 7.09 -18.26
N ARG A 64 21.47 7.45 -17.25
CA ARG A 64 22.56 8.42 -17.45
C ARG A 64 23.63 7.78 -18.34
N PRO A 65 23.90 8.31 -19.56
CA PRO A 65 24.93 7.77 -20.42
C PRO A 65 26.28 7.91 -19.72
N VAL A 66 26.86 6.77 -19.32
CA VAL A 66 28.26 6.69 -18.94
C VAL A 66 29.04 7.20 -20.15
N LEU A 67 29.59 8.41 -20.04
CA LEU A 67 30.51 8.97 -21.02
C LEU A 67 31.66 7.97 -21.19
N LYS A 68 31.61 7.18 -22.26
CA LYS A 68 32.77 6.40 -22.72
C LYS A 68 33.82 7.44 -23.10
N ALA A 69 34.76 7.67 -22.20
CA ALA A 69 35.97 8.39 -22.51
C ALA A 69 36.64 7.67 -23.68
N VAL A 70 36.53 8.25 -24.87
CA VAL A 70 37.32 7.86 -26.04
C VAL A 70 38.72 8.40 -25.74
N ASN A 71 39.60 7.52 -25.26
CA ASN A 71 41.04 7.81 -25.30
C ASN A 71 41.50 7.56 -26.75
N GLU A 72 41.90 8.63 -27.41
CA GLU A 72 42.80 8.60 -28.58
C GLU A 72 44.22 8.22 -28.16
#